data_AF-A0AAW5YRP3-F1
#
_entry.id   AF-A0AAW5YRP3-F1
#
_cell.length_a   1.000
_cell.length_b   1.000
_cell.length_c   1.000
_cell.angle_alpha   90.00
_cell.angle_beta   90.00
_cell.angle_gamma   90.00
#
_symmetry.space_group_name_H-M   'P 1'
#
loop_
_entity.id
_entity.type
_entity.pdbx_description
1 polymer ?
#
loop_
_entity_poly.entity_id
_entity_poly.type
_entity_poly.pdbx_seq_one_letter_code
_entity_poly.pdbx_strand_id
1 'polypeptide(L)'
;MIQSSSTVLILWVGAQQIMSDAMTLGELLFINSLLMFLMGSLEGLIGLQSQLQKAFVAGNRFLDILQYPVHPEKQQEQESKIKHIEIQNLNFSFDTFRNIIEGANLILNENEKILIIGESGTGKSTFAKTLTKLYKVENNTIFLNGVDINNISEDTIRKNIVYLNEHPFLFKDSIRENLCMGEDFSDVEIMQACKVANVHEFIYSLPNQLDFHLNENAANLSTGQKQRLAMARAILHRPNILILDESLSNVDIDNFKQIQSNLMSINCMLIFITHNPENVISYDRKFKLDNNKITEVSNLKGAMVVE
;
A
#
# COMPACT_ATOMS: atom_id res chain seq x y z
N MET A 1 28.82 -7.28 -44.45
CA MET A 1 29.62 -6.81 -45.60
C MET A 1 31.10 -7.14 -45.44
N ILE A 2 31.76 -6.74 -44.35
CA ILE A 2 33.20 -7.02 -44.11
C ILE A 2 33.50 -8.53 -44.11
N GLN A 3 32.68 -9.33 -43.42
CA GLN A 3 32.83 -10.79 -43.35
C GLN A 3 32.72 -11.45 -44.73
N SER A 4 31.67 -11.13 -45.49
CA SER A 4 31.45 -11.67 -46.84
C SER A 4 32.58 -11.30 -47.81
N SER A 5 33.10 -10.06 -47.74
CA SER A 5 34.25 -9.65 -48.56
C SER A 5 35.54 -10.36 -48.17
N SER A 6 35.75 -10.62 -46.87
CA SER A 6 36.93 -11.36 -46.40
C SER A 6 36.94 -12.81 -46.89
N THR A 7 35.79 -13.51 -46.81
CA THR A 7 35.66 -14.90 -47.27
C THR A 7 35.92 -15.02 -48.77
N VAL A 8 35.38 -14.09 -49.58
CA VAL A 8 35.63 -14.07 -51.03
C VAL A 8 37.11 -13.87 -51.35
N LEU A 9 37.80 -12.98 -50.63
CA LEU A 9 39.22 -12.72 -50.82
C LEU A 9 40.10 -13.91 -50.43
N ILE A 10 39.77 -14.59 -49.32
CA ILE A 10 40.48 -15.79 -48.85
C ILE A 10 40.31 -16.94 -49.84
N LEU A 11 39.08 -17.18 -50.32
CA LEU A 11 38.82 -18.23 -51.31
C LEU A 11 39.53 -17.92 -52.64
N TRP A 12 39.56 -16.65 -53.06
CA TRP A 12 40.25 -16.23 -54.28
C TRP A 12 41.77 -16.44 -54.18
N VAL A 13 42.42 -15.94 -53.12
CA VAL A 13 43.87 -16.08 -52.92
C VAL A 13 44.25 -17.55 -52.66
N GLY A 14 43.43 -18.26 -51.88
CA GLY A 14 43.61 -19.68 -51.63
C GLY A 14 43.52 -20.53 -52.90
N ALA A 15 42.57 -20.22 -53.80
CA ALA A 15 42.47 -20.89 -55.09
C ALA A 15 43.71 -20.68 -55.96
N GLN A 16 44.28 -19.47 -55.97
CA GLN A 16 45.53 -19.19 -56.70
C GLN A 16 46.73 -19.96 -56.13
N GLN A 17 46.83 -20.12 -54.80
CA GLN A 17 47.91 -20.86 -54.15
C GLN A 17 47.81 -22.39 -54.36
N ILE A 18 46.58 -22.91 -54.46
CA ILE A 18 46.36 -24.31 -54.85
C ILE A 18 46.79 -24.53 -56.31
N MET A 19 46.49 -23.59 -57.22
CA MET A 19 46.91 -23.68 -58.62
C MET A 19 48.43 -23.60 -58.81
N SER A 20 49.17 -23.02 -57.85
CA SER A 20 50.64 -22.98 -57.86
C SER A 20 51.30 -24.10 -57.04
N ASP A 21 50.56 -25.16 -56.66
CA ASP A 21 51.00 -26.29 -55.82
C ASP A 21 51.63 -25.88 -54.47
N ALA A 22 51.34 -24.67 -53.99
CA ALA A 22 51.90 -24.14 -52.74
C ALA A 22 51.06 -24.51 -51.51
N MET A 23 49.81 -24.98 -51.72
CA MET A 23 48.82 -25.24 -50.68
C MET A 23 47.84 -26.33 -51.13
N THR A 24 47.34 -27.14 -50.19
CA THR A 24 46.29 -28.15 -50.46
C THR A 24 44.88 -27.60 -50.24
N LEU A 25 43.89 -28.24 -50.86
CA LEU A 25 42.47 -27.91 -50.62
C LEU A 25 42.06 -28.05 -49.14
N GLY A 26 42.60 -29.05 -48.45
CA GLY A 26 42.34 -29.26 -47.02
C GLY A 26 42.85 -28.12 -46.14
N GLU A 27 44.04 -27.60 -46.44
CA GLU A 27 44.61 -26.43 -45.76
C GLU A 27 43.73 -25.18 -45.98
N LEU A 28 43.16 -25.00 -47.18
CA LEU A 28 42.30 -23.84 -47.46
C LEU A 28 41.00 -23.90 -46.65
N LEU A 29 40.38 -25.08 -46.59
CA LEU A 29 39.19 -25.30 -45.77
C LEU A 29 39.49 -25.12 -44.28
N PHE A 30 40.66 -25.54 -43.82
CA PHE A 30 41.13 -25.32 -42.45
C PHE A 30 41.26 -23.83 -42.14
N ILE A 31 41.95 -23.06 -42.99
CA ILE A 31 42.12 -21.60 -42.82
C ILE A 31 40.77 -20.88 -42.83
N ASN A 32 39.86 -21.23 -43.75
CA ASN A 32 38.54 -20.63 -43.84
C ASN A 32 37.70 -20.91 -42.57
N SER A 33 37.77 -22.13 -42.05
CA SER A 33 37.07 -22.51 -40.82
C SER A 33 37.60 -21.76 -39.60
N LEU A 34 38.93 -21.63 -39.50
CA LEU A 34 39.59 -20.89 -38.42
C LEU A 34 39.24 -19.40 -38.46
N LEU A 35 39.13 -18.80 -39.65
CA LEU A 35 38.72 -17.42 -39.83
C LEU A 35 37.25 -17.19 -39.47
N MET A 36 36.35 -18.10 -39.84
CA MET A 36 34.94 -18.03 -39.40
C MET A 36 34.81 -18.10 -37.87
N PHE A 37 35.55 -19.00 -37.22
CA PHE A 37 35.58 -19.10 -35.77
C PHE A 37 36.12 -17.82 -35.11
N LEU A 38 37.19 -17.24 -35.66
CA LEU A 38 37.78 -16.00 -35.16
C LEU A 38 36.81 -14.82 -35.31
N MET A 39 36.15 -14.69 -36.46
CA MET A 39 35.18 -13.62 -36.70
C MET A 39 33.97 -13.73 -35.75
N GLY A 40 33.44 -14.95 -35.53
CA GLY A 40 32.36 -15.15 -34.56
C GLY A 40 32.77 -14.79 -33.13
N SER A 41 34.01 -15.10 -32.74
CA SER A 41 34.55 -14.72 -31.43
C SER A 41 34.69 -13.20 -31.27
N LEU A 42 35.12 -12.49 -32.33
CA LEU A 42 35.20 -11.03 -32.35
C LEU A 42 33.82 -10.38 -32.27
N GLU A 43 32.84 -10.90 -32.99
CA GLU A 43 31.45 -10.42 -32.91
C GLU A 43 30.87 -10.59 -31.50
N GLY A 44 31.17 -11.72 -30.84
CA GLY A 44 30.83 -11.94 -29.44
C GLY A 44 31.40 -10.86 -28.52
N LEU A 45 32.69 -10.51 -28.68
CA LEU A 45 33.34 -9.45 -27.91
C LEU A 45 32.74 -8.06 -28.16
N ILE A 46 32.38 -7.75 -29.41
CA ILE A 46 31.69 -6.50 -29.75
C ILE A 46 30.31 -6.46 -29.07
N GLY A 47 29.61 -7.59 -29.03
CA GLY A 47 28.33 -7.75 -28.35
C GLY A 47 28.42 -7.56 -26.82
N LEU A 48 29.55 -7.92 -26.20
CA LEU A 48 29.76 -7.75 -24.76
C LEU A 48 29.71 -6.29 -24.32
N GLN A 49 30.13 -5.34 -25.16
CA GLN A 49 30.10 -3.92 -24.81
C GLN A 49 28.69 -3.47 -24.42
N SER A 50 27.68 -3.81 -25.24
CA SER A 50 26.29 -3.45 -24.97
C SER A 50 25.74 -4.19 -23.73
N GLN A 51 26.12 -5.45 -23.54
CA GLN A 51 25.71 -6.24 -22.36
C GLN A 51 26.29 -5.65 -21.07
N LEU A 52 27.57 -5.28 -21.07
CA LEU A 52 28.24 -4.64 -19.93
C LEU A 52 27.57 -3.31 -19.59
N GLN A 53 27.26 -2.47 -20.58
CA GLN A 53 26.55 -1.21 -20.35
C GLN A 53 25.18 -1.44 -19.68
N LYS A 54 24.40 -2.41 -20.17
CA LYS A 54 23.11 -2.77 -19.56
C LYS A 54 23.29 -3.30 -18.13
N ALA A 55 24.29 -4.13 -17.90
CA ALA A 55 24.61 -4.67 -16.59
C ALA A 55 24.99 -3.57 -15.59
N PHE A 56 25.81 -2.59 -16.00
CA PHE A 56 26.15 -1.45 -15.14
C PHE A 56 24.94 -0.58 -14.80
N VAL A 57 24.06 -0.30 -15.78
CA VAL A 57 22.84 0.48 -15.51
C VAL A 57 21.88 -0.26 -14.57
N ALA A 58 21.69 -1.57 -14.78
CA ALA A 58 20.87 -2.39 -13.90
C ALA A 58 21.49 -2.50 -12.49
N GLY A 59 22.81 -2.66 -12.41
CA GLY A 59 23.56 -2.71 -11.16
C GLY A 59 23.45 -1.40 -10.36
N ASN A 60 23.58 -0.25 -11.02
CA ASN A 60 23.40 1.05 -10.36
C ASN A 60 21.98 1.22 -9.82
N ARG A 61 20.95 0.89 -10.60
CA ARG A 61 19.55 0.96 -10.12
C ARG A 61 19.30 0.03 -8.94
N PHE A 62 19.90 -1.15 -8.95
CA PHE A 62 19.82 -2.08 -7.82
C PHE A 62 20.50 -1.52 -6.57
N LEU A 63 21.68 -0.90 -6.73
CA LEU A 63 22.37 -0.21 -5.64
C LEU A 63 21.59 1.00 -5.12
N ASP A 64 20.93 1.77 -5.99
CA ASP A 64 20.07 2.90 -5.61
C ASP A 64 18.94 2.44 -4.67
N ILE A 65 18.36 1.26 -4.92
CA ILE A 65 17.32 0.66 -4.05
C ILE A 65 17.93 0.20 -2.73
N LEU A 66 19.06 -0.50 -2.76
CA LEU A 66 19.72 -1.01 -1.56
C LEU A 66 20.27 0.09 -0.65
N GLN A 67 20.71 1.20 -1.24
CA GLN A 67 21.28 2.35 -0.53
C GLN A 67 20.22 3.40 -0.18
N TYR A 68 18.94 3.17 -0.52
CA TYR A 68 17.88 4.08 -0.17
C TYR A 68 17.90 4.28 1.35
N PRO A 69 17.99 5.53 1.84
CA PRO A 69 18.20 5.80 3.25
C PRO A 69 17.00 5.31 4.05
N VAL A 70 17.17 4.20 4.78
CA VAL A 70 16.22 3.79 5.81
C VAL A 70 16.43 4.76 6.97
N HIS A 71 15.45 5.62 7.24
CA HIS A 71 15.53 6.52 8.38
C HIS A 71 15.70 5.69 9.66
N PRO A 72 16.77 5.90 10.44
CA PRO A 72 16.95 5.16 11.68
C PRO A 72 15.75 5.44 12.58
N GLU A 73 15.06 4.37 13.00
CA GLU A 73 13.98 4.48 13.97
C GLU A 73 14.54 5.12 15.24
N LYS A 74 14.10 6.34 15.55
CA LYS A 74 14.31 6.88 16.88
C LYS A 74 13.51 6.01 17.84
N GLN A 75 14.20 5.38 18.77
CA GLN A 75 13.63 4.48 19.76
C GLN A 75 13.34 5.28 21.04
N GLN A 76 12.14 5.84 21.13
CA GLN A 76 11.55 6.08 22.44
C GLN A 76 10.57 4.93 22.70
N GLU A 77 10.84 4.15 23.75
CA GLU A 77 9.88 3.17 24.26
C GLU A 77 8.65 3.94 24.75
N GLN A 78 7.56 3.79 24.00
CA GLN A 78 6.27 4.35 24.36
C GLN A 78 5.43 3.29 25.05
N GLU A 79 4.47 3.71 25.87
CA GLU A 79 3.37 2.84 26.29
C GLU A 79 2.77 2.12 25.09
N SER A 80 2.50 0.82 25.25
CA SER A 80 1.93 -0.01 24.19
C SER A 80 0.57 0.47 23.71
N LYS A 81 -0.15 1.26 24.52
CA LYS A 81 -1.48 1.79 24.24
C LYS A 81 -1.47 3.32 24.16
N ILE A 82 -1.76 3.87 22.98
CA ILE A 82 -2.11 5.28 22.77
C ILE A 82 -3.48 5.57 23.40
N LYS A 83 -3.53 6.48 24.37
CA LYS A 83 -4.76 6.92 25.05
C LYS A 83 -5.16 8.34 24.65
N HIS A 84 -4.22 9.10 24.11
CA HIS A 84 -4.40 10.52 23.84
C HIS A 84 -3.65 10.91 22.58
N ILE A 85 -4.33 11.60 21.67
CA ILE A 85 -3.73 12.23 20.49
C ILE A 85 -3.97 13.74 20.59
N GLU A 86 -2.89 14.51 20.59
CA GLU A 86 -2.92 15.96 20.58
C GLU A 86 -2.28 16.47 19.29
N ILE A 87 -3.00 17.33 18.58
CA ILE A 87 -2.56 17.96 17.34
C ILE A 87 -2.46 19.46 17.61
N GLN A 88 -1.28 20.02 17.42
CA GLN A 88 -0.98 21.44 17.66
C GLN A 88 -0.53 22.09 16.35
N ASN A 89 -1.32 23.04 15.86
CA ASN A 89 -1.03 23.86 14.69
C ASN A 89 -0.54 23.06 13.46
N LEU A 90 -1.21 21.94 13.15
CA LEU A 90 -0.83 21.09 12.02
C LEU A 90 -1.05 21.82 10.69
N ASN A 91 0.05 22.02 9.97
CA ASN A 91 0.09 22.44 8.57
C ASN A 91 0.62 21.28 7.73
N PHE A 92 -0.06 20.97 6.63
CA PHE A 92 0.38 19.89 5.74
C PHE A 92 0.18 20.26 4.27
N SER A 93 1.21 20.02 3.46
CA SER A 93 1.20 20.19 2.00
C SER A 93 2.03 19.09 1.34
N PHE A 94 1.67 18.70 0.11
CA PHE A 94 2.51 17.79 -0.70
C PHE A 94 3.63 18.55 -1.42
N ASP A 95 3.38 19.81 -1.73
CA ASP A 95 4.29 20.72 -2.41
C ASP A 95 4.30 22.08 -1.70
N THR A 96 5.16 22.98 -2.15
CA THR A 96 5.31 24.32 -1.57
C THR A 96 4.14 25.25 -1.90
N PHE A 97 3.22 24.84 -2.78
CA PHE A 97 2.25 25.74 -3.40
C PHE A 97 0.82 25.53 -2.91
N ARG A 98 0.51 24.36 -2.32
CA ARG A 98 -0.85 24.05 -1.86
C ARG A 98 -0.85 23.38 -0.49
N ASN A 99 -1.24 24.17 0.51
CA ASN A 99 -1.64 23.62 1.80
C ASN A 99 -2.94 22.84 1.65
N ILE A 100 -2.99 21.68 2.30
CA ILE A 100 -4.16 20.81 2.40
C ILE A 100 -4.78 20.96 3.79
N ILE A 101 -3.95 21.18 4.80
CA ILE A 101 -4.36 21.39 6.18
C ILE A 101 -3.64 22.62 6.70
N GLU A 102 -4.38 23.53 7.33
CA GLU A 102 -3.87 24.79 7.87
C GLU A 102 -4.29 24.97 9.34
N GLY A 103 -3.30 24.99 10.22
CA GLY A 103 -3.45 25.32 11.64
C GLY A 103 -4.44 24.42 12.38
N ALA A 104 -4.50 23.12 12.05
CA ALA A 104 -5.42 22.22 12.72
C ALA A 104 -4.99 21.98 14.18
N ASN A 105 -5.94 22.16 15.10
CA ASN A 105 -5.75 21.93 16.54
C ASN A 105 -6.85 21.00 17.04
N LEU A 106 -6.48 19.81 17.52
CA LEU A 106 -7.43 18.79 17.92
C LEU A 106 -6.89 17.99 19.10
N ILE A 107 -7.80 17.52 19.94
CA ILE A 107 -7.51 16.60 21.04
C ILE A 107 -8.47 15.43 20.90
N LEU A 108 -7.94 14.21 20.80
CA LEU A 108 -8.69 12.97 20.68
C LEU A 108 -8.35 12.07 21.87
N ASN A 109 -9.37 11.54 22.54
CA ASN A 109 -9.22 10.79 23.78
C ASN A 109 -9.52 9.29 23.58
N GLU A 110 -9.06 8.49 24.55
CA GLU A 110 -9.22 7.04 24.53
C GLU A 110 -10.69 6.64 24.36
N ASN A 111 -10.94 5.68 23.47
CA ASN A 111 -12.27 5.16 23.13
C ASN A 111 -13.27 6.18 22.55
N GLU A 112 -12.84 7.41 22.26
CA GLU A 112 -13.69 8.45 21.67
C GLU A 112 -14.12 8.06 20.24
N LYS A 113 -15.40 8.25 19.92
CA LYS A 113 -15.98 8.06 18.60
C LYS A 113 -16.04 9.40 17.90
N ILE A 114 -15.18 9.59 16.91
CA ILE A 114 -15.02 10.83 16.16
C ILE A 114 -15.53 10.66 14.73
N LEU A 115 -16.34 11.61 14.29
CA LEU A 115 -16.81 11.73 12.91
C LEU A 115 -16.09 12.90 12.22
N ILE A 116 -15.48 12.67 11.06
CA ILE A 116 -14.90 13.71 10.21
C ILE A 116 -15.66 13.77 8.88
N ILE A 117 -16.24 14.94 8.59
CA ILE A 117 -17.00 15.19 7.37
C ILE A 117 -16.35 16.29 6.52
N GLY A 118 -16.71 16.33 5.24
CA GLY A 118 -16.27 17.36 4.30
C GLY A 118 -16.45 16.87 2.87
N GLU A 119 -16.46 17.79 1.91
CA GLU A 119 -16.59 17.45 0.50
C GLU A 119 -15.43 16.56 0.02
N SER A 120 -15.62 15.85 -1.09
CA SER A 120 -14.55 15.06 -1.69
C SER A 120 -13.38 15.96 -2.10
N GLY A 121 -12.15 15.51 -1.90
CA GLY A 121 -10.95 16.28 -2.23
C GLY A 121 -10.52 17.36 -1.23
N THR A 122 -11.24 17.54 -0.12
CA THR A 122 -10.90 18.53 0.93
C THR A 122 -9.67 18.19 1.78
N GLY A 123 -9.12 16.97 1.66
CA GLY A 123 -7.92 16.55 2.39
C GLY A 123 -8.15 15.61 3.58
N LYS A 124 -9.37 15.08 3.77
CA LYS A 124 -9.71 14.21 4.91
C LYS A 124 -8.83 12.96 5.00
N SER A 125 -8.67 12.28 3.87
CA SER A 125 -7.80 11.11 3.75
C SER A 125 -6.33 11.47 3.97
N THR A 126 -5.92 12.67 3.59
CA THR A 126 -4.56 13.17 3.84
C THR A 126 -4.34 13.39 5.34
N PHE A 127 -5.30 14.01 6.04
CA PHE A 127 -5.28 14.14 7.50
C PHE A 127 -5.23 12.79 8.20
N ALA A 128 -6.03 11.81 7.77
CA ALA A 128 -5.97 10.46 8.31
C ALA A 128 -4.57 9.84 8.19
N LYS A 129 -3.92 10.04 7.04
CA LYS A 129 -2.58 9.51 6.74
C LYS A 129 -1.45 10.20 7.51
N THR A 130 -1.64 11.45 7.96
CA THR A 130 -0.66 12.08 8.87
C THR A 130 -0.71 11.46 10.26
N LEU A 131 -1.89 11.01 10.73
CA LEU A 131 -2.05 10.32 12.01
C LEU A 131 -1.40 8.91 12.02
N THR A 132 -1.21 8.30 10.85
CA THR A 132 -0.63 6.95 10.72
C THR A 132 0.86 6.95 10.37
N LYS A 133 1.50 8.14 10.33
CA LYS A 133 2.89 8.33 9.89
C LYS A 133 3.16 7.86 8.45
N LEU A 134 2.11 7.69 7.63
CA LEU A 134 2.25 7.46 6.19
C LEU A 134 2.79 8.71 5.47
N TYR A 135 2.52 9.89 6.04
CA TYR A 135 3.16 11.13 5.66
C TYR A 135 3.95 11.71 6.83
N LYS A 136 5.14 12.24 6.51
CA LYS A 136 5.95 12.96 7.48
C LYS A 136 5.31 14.31 7.79
N VAL A 137 5.23 14.63 9.07
CA VAL A 137 4.76 15.93 9.57
C VAL A 137 5.93 16.69 10.19
N GLU A 138 5.73 17.99 10.42
CA GLU A 138 6.69 18.80 11.16
C GLU A 138 6.86 18.26 12.61
N ASN A 139 8.01 18.55 13.22
CA ASN A 139 8.25 18.16 14.61
C ASN A 139 7.36 19.01 15.54
N ASN A 140 7.01 18.44 16.69
CA ASN A 140 6.17 19.04 17.73
C ASN A 140 4.76 19.41 17.23
N THR A 141 4.22 18.63 16.30
CA THR A 141 2.90 18.91 15.70
C THR A 141 1.84 17.89 16.11
N ILE A 142 2.18 16.61 16.15
CA ILE A 142 1.27 15.53 16.53
C ILE A 142 1.92 14.77 17.67
N PHE A 143 1.23 14.68 18.81
CA PHE A 143 1.68 14.00 20.01
C PHE A 143 0.78 12.81 20.31
N LEU A 144 1.37 11.65 20.48
CA LEU A 144 0.71 10.45 20.99
C LEU A 144 1.14 10.32 22.45
N ASN A 145 0.21 10.32 23.42
CA ASN A 145 0.50 10.33 24.86
C ASN A 145 1.58 11.37 25.28
N GLY A 146 1.62 12.54 24.62
CA GLY A 146 2.60 13.61 24.89
C GLY A 146 3.96 13.44 24.20
N VAL A 147 4.19 12.38 23.43
CA VAL A 147 5.41 12.16 22.65
C VAL A 147 5.15 12.45 21.17
N ASP A 148 6.02 13.23 20.54
CA ASP A 148 5.94 13.55 19.10
C ASP A 148 5.95 12.26 18.25
N ILE A 149 4.98 12.13 17.34
CA ILE A 149 4.83 11.01 16.40
C ILE A 149 6.10 10.73 15.60
N ASN A 150 6.91 11.75 15.32
CA ASN A 150 8.17 11.60 14.60
C ASN A 150 9.22 10.79 15.39
N ASN A 151 9.14 10.78 16.72
CA ASN A 151 10.07 10.07 17.61
C ASN A 151 9.60 8.65 17.99
N ILE A 152 8.42 8.23 17.53
CA ILE A 152 7.84 6.90 17.80
C ILE A 152 8.17 5.95 16.64
N SER A 153 8.48 4.68 16.92
CA SER A 153 8.76 3.69 15.85
C SER A 153 7.53 3.42 14.98
N GLU A 154 7.75 3.12 13.71
CA GLU A 154 6.65 2.81 12.79
C GLU A 154 5.92 1.53 13.19
N ASP A 155 6.65 0.55 13.72
CA ASP A 155 6.10 -0.69 14.27
C ASP A 155 5.09 -0.43 15.40
N THR A 156 5.41 0.47 16.34
CA THR A 156 4.50 0.83 17.44
C THR A 156 3.23 1.50 16.92
N ILE A 157 3.37 2.39 15.93
CA ILE A 157 2.23 3.07 15.30
C ILE A 157 1.35 2.06 14.56
N ARG A 158 1.94 1.19 13.73
CA ARG A 158 1.21 0.18 12.94
C ARG A 158 0.52 -0.88 13.81
N LYS A 159 1.08 -1.21 14.97
CA LYS A 159 0.42 -2.09 15.96
C LYS A 159 -0.77 -1.45 16.65
N ASN A 160 -0.77 -0.12 16.82
CA ASN A 160 -1.84 0.58 17.53
C ASN A 160 -2.94 1.12 16.59
N ILE A 161 -2.56 1.59 15.41
CA ILE A 161 -3.44 2.32 14.49
C ILE A 161 -3.69 1.47 13.25
N VAL A 162 -4.94 1.06 13.06
CA VAL A 162 -5.40 0.41 11.84
C VAL A 162 -6.12 1.44 10.98
N TYR A 163 -5.62 1.63 9.76
CA TYR A 163 -6.22 2.50 8.75
C TYR A 163 -6.85 1.66 7.65
N LEU A 164 -8.16 1.81 7.50
CA LEU A 164 -8.93 1.20 6.43
C LEU A 164 -9.25 2.26 5.39
N ASN A 165 -8.86 2.01 4.14
CA ASN A 165 -9.13 2.90 3.00
C ASN A 165 -10.42 2.49 2.27
N GLU A 166 -10.85 3.32 1.31
CA GLU A 166 -12.04 3.07 0.48
C GLU A 166 -11.93 1.76 -0.33
N HIS A 167 -10.73 1.46 -0.85
CA HIS A 167 -10.44 0.31 -1.69
C HIS A 167 -9.43 -0.63 -1.00
N PRO A 168 -9.90 -1.52 -0.12
CA PRO A 168 -9.00 -2.43 0.57
C PRO A 168 -8.42 -3.48 -0.37
N PHE A 169 -7.17 -3.85 -0.12
CA PHE A 169 -6.47 -4.90 -0.84
C PHE A 169 -6.68 -6.26 -0.17
N LEU A 170 -7.02 -7.28 -0.95
CA LEU A 170 -7.12 -8.67 -0.52
C LEU A 170 -6.18 -9.53 -1.38
N PHE A 171 -5.42 -10.41 -0.74
CA PHE A 171 -4.48 -11.32 -1.37
C PHE A 171 -5.23 -12.47 -2.07
N LYS A 172 -4.59 -13.02 -3.12
CA LYS A 172 -5.03 -14.25 -3.79
C LYS A 172 -4.71 -15.46 -2.89
N ASP A 173 -5.49 -15.62 -1.84
CA ASP A 173 -5.36 -16.65 -0.82
C ASP A 173 -6.74 -16.93 -0.19
N SER A 174 -6.82 -17.83 0.79
CA SER A 174 -8.02 -18.09 1.55
C SER A 174 -8.52 -16.85 2.30
N ILE A 175 -9.81 -16.84 2.65
CA ILE A 175 -10.38 -15.81 3.52
C ILE A 175 -9.66 -15.80 4.87
N ARG A 176 -9.35 -16.98 5.42
CA ARG A 176 -8.59 -17.13 6.67
C ARG A 176 -7.25 -16.41 6.62
N GLU A 177 -6.41 -16.69 5.62
CA GLU A 177 -5.10 -16.05 5.48
C GLU A 177 -5.22 -14.55 5.29
N ASN A 178 -6.23 -14.13 4.53
CA ASN A 178 -6.54 -12.71 4.38
C ASN A 178 -6.96 -12.06 5.71
N LEU A 179 -7.67 -12.74 6.61
CA LEU A 179 -8.08 -12.15 7.88
C LEU A 179 -6.94 -12.17 8.90
N CYS A 180 -6.15 -13.25 8.94
CA CYS A 180 -5.15 -13.51 9.97
C CYS A 180 -3.79 -12.84 9.71
N MET A 181 -3.42 -12.59 8.45
CA MET A 181 -2.17 -11.91 8.08
C MET A 181 -0.90 -12.52 8.70
N GLY A 182 -0.87 -13.84 8.87
CA GLY A 182 0.26 -14.57 9.45
C GLY A 182 0.30 -14.60 10.98
N GLU A 183 -0.72 -14.08 11.67
CA GLU A 183 -0.93 -14.27 13.11
C GLU A 183 -1.91 -15.41 13.38
N ASP A 184 -1.74 -16.14 14.48
CA ASP A 184 -2.63 -17.24 14.85
C ASP A 184 -3.88 -16.73 15.58
N PHE A 185 -5.05 -16.97 14.99
CA PHE A 185 -6.36 -16.71 15.61
C PHE A 185 -7.22 -17.97 15.61
N SER A 186 -8.02 -18.15 16.65
CA SER A 186 -9.03 -19.21 16.68
C SER A 186 -10.20 -18.90 15.73
N ASP A 187 -10.84 -19.95 15.21
CA ASP A 187 -12.06 -19.80 14.37
C ASP A 187 -13.15 -18.99 15.07
N VAL A 188 -13.23 -19.09 16.41
CA VAL A 188 -14.17 -18.32 17.21
C VAL A 188 -13.86 -16.82 17.14
N GLU A 189 -12.60 -16.43 17.27
CA GLU A 189 -12.17 -15.03 17.17
C GLU A 189 -12.39 -14.47 15.76
N ILE A 190 -12.02 -15.24 14.73
CA ILE A 190 -12.23 -14.86 13.32
C ILE A 190 -13.72 -14.62 13.07
N MET A 191 -14.58 -15.55 13.48
CA MET A 191 -16.02 -15.43 13.25
C MET A 191 -16.67 -14.32 14.10
N GLN A 192 -16.14 -14.01 15.28
CA GLN A 192 -16.57 -12.84 16.05
C GLN A 192 -16.27 -11.54 15.30
N ALA A 193 -15.06 -11.38 14.76
CA ALA A 193 -14.70 -10.22 13.94
C ALA A 193 -15.59 -10.12 12.68
N CYS A 194 -15.84 -11.25 12.01
CA CYS A 194 -16.75 -11.31 10.86
C CYS A 194 -18.21 -10.97 11.20
N LYS A 195 -18.67 -11.24 12.43
CA LYS A 195 -20.00 -10.81 12.90
C LYS A 195 -20.07 -9.31 13.10
N VAL A 196 -19.05 -8.72 13.74
CA VAL A 196 -18.96 -7.27 13.93
C VAL A 196 -18.96 -6.54 12.58
N ALA A 197 -18.21 -7.03 11.59
CA ALA A 197 -18.18 -6.50 10.23
C ALA A 197 -19.37 -6.93 9.35
N ASN A 198 -20.34 -7.67 9.91
CA ASN A 198 -21.51 -8.21 9.23
C ASN A 198 -21.23 -8.96 7.92
N VAL A 199 -20.20 -9.82 7.89
CA VAL A 199 -19.81 -10.64 6.71
C VAL A 199 -19.89 -12.15 6.98
N HIS A 200 -20.16 -12.55 8.21
CA HIS A 200 -20.23 -13.95 8.61
C HIS A 200 -21.25 -14.80 7.82
N GLU A 201 -22.45 -14.30 7.52
CA GLU A 201 -23.45 -15.03 6.71
C GLU A 201 -22.96 -15.28 5.28
N PHE A 202 -22.26 -14.30 4.70
CA PHE A 202 -21.62 -14.47 3.40
C PHE A 202 -20.54 -15.57 3.45
N ILE A 203 -19.71 -15.58 4.49
CA ILE A 203 -18.70 -16.64 4.66
C ILE A 203 -19.36 -18.01 4.80
N TYR A 204 -20.46 -18.13 5.55
CA TYR A 204 -21.18 -19.39 5.70
C TYR A 204 -21.84 -19.89 4.41
N SER A 205 -22.18 -19.01 3.47
CA SER A 205 -22.77 -19.41 2.19
C SER A 205 -21.73 -19.91 1.17
N LEU A 206 -20.44 -19.66 1.41
CA LEU A 206 -19.35 -20.10 0.54
C LEU A 206 -18.99 -21.58 0.77
N PRO A 207 -18.59 -22.30 -0.30
CA PRO A 207 -17.97 -23.62 -0.13
C PRO A 207 -16.66 -23.47 0.65
N ASN A 208 -16.42 -24.36 1.60
CA ASN A 208 -15.23 -24.35 2.48
C ASN A 208 -15.09 -23.10 3.39
N GLN A 209 -16.09 -22.19 3.42
CA GLN A 209 -16.18 -21.08 4.36
C GLN A 209 -14.89 -20.24 4.47
N LEU A 210 -14.20 -20.27 5.61
CA LEU A 210 -12.96 -19.53 5.84
C LEU A 210 -11.82 -19.97 4.91
N ASP A 211 -11.84 -21.21 4.44
CA ASP A 211 -10.82 -21.76 3.54
C ASP A 211 -11.17 -21.52 2.06
N PHE A 212 -12.24 -20.76 1.77
CA PHE A 212 -12.58 -20.32 0.43
C PHE A 212 -11.48 -19.41 -0.14
N HIS A 213 -10.99 -19.74 -1.33
CA HIS A 213 -9.88 -19.01 -1.97
C HIS A 213 -10.37 -17.81 -2.79
N LEU A 214 -9.73 -16.67 -2.59
CA LEU A 214 -9.96 -15.46 -3.35
C LEU A 214 -9.13 -15.46 -4.63
N ASN A 215 -9.74 -14.95 -5.71
CA ASN A 215 -9.01 -14.72 -6.96
C ASN A 215 -8.08 -13.50 -6.86
N GLU A 216 -7.29 -13.24 -7.89
CA GLU A 216 -6.46 -12.03 -7.96
C GLU A 216 -7.32 -10.78 -7.76
N ASN A 217 -6.85 -9.88 -6.89
CA ASN A 217 -7.58 -8.69 -6.46
C ASN A 217 -9.00 -8.98 -5.91
N ALA A 218 -9.23 -10.20 -5.42
CA ALA A 218 -10.53 -10.74 -5.00
C ALA A 218 -11.64 -10.50 -6.05
N ALA A 219 -11.35 -10.75 -7.33
CA ALA A 219 -12.30 -10.52 -8.43
C ALA A 219 -13.63 -11.29 -8.31
N ASN A 220 -13.67 -12.34 -7.48
CA ASN A 220 -14.86 -13.12 -7.16
C ASN A 220 -15.74 -12.55 -6.03
N LEU A 221 -15.42 -11.36 -5.51
CA LEU A 221 -16.20 -10.68 -4.47
C LEU A 221 -16.76 -9.34 -4.96
N SER A 222 -17.95 -8.97 -4.46
CA SER A 222 -18.47 -7.61 -4.63
C SER A 222 -17.66 -6.60 -3.83
N THR A 223 -17.67 -5.32 -4.23
CA THR A 223 -16.93 -4.26 -3.53
C THR A 223 -17.33 -4.14 -2.05
N GLY A 224 -18.63 -4.23 -1.74
CA GLY A 224 -19.12 -4.23 -0.36
C GLY A 224 -18.69 -5.46 0.44
N GLN A 225 -18.55 -6.65 -0.19
CA GLN A 225 -17.97 -7.82 0.47
C GLN A 225 -16.48 -7.63 0.79
N LYS A 226 -15.72 -7.03 -0.14
CA LYS A 226 -14.30 -6.71 0.09
C LYS A 226 -14.13 -5.74 1.26
N GLN A 227 -14.93 -4.67 1.29
CA GLN A 227 -14.94 -3.70 2.38
C GLN A 227 -15.25 -4.35 3.72
N ARG A 228 -16.28 -5.21 3.80
CA ARG A 228 -16.62 -5.91 5.04
C ARG A 228 -15.58 -6.95 5.47
N LEU A 229 -14.94 -7.67 4.54
CA LEU A 229 -13.82 -8.56 4.88
C LEU A 229 -12.61 -7.79 5.43
N ALA A 230 -12.27 -6.66 4.81
CA ALA A 230 -11.18 -5.83 5.27
C ALA A 230 -11.50 -5.16 6.63
N MET A 231 -12.77 -4.84 6.88
CA MET A 231 -13.25 -4.43 8.21
C MET A 231 -13.08 -5.56 9.23
N ALA A 232 -13.47 -6.80 8.89
CA ALA A 232 -13.29 -7.95 9.77
C ALA A 232 -11.81 -8.17 10.12
N ARG A 233 -10.91 -8.07 9.13
CA ARG A 233 -9.45 -8.07 9.35
C ARG A 233 -9.04 -6.97 10.32
N ALA A 234 -9.48 -5.74 10.09
CA ALA A 234 -9.15 -4.61 10.95
C ALA A 234 -9.58 -4.84 12.41
N ILE A 235 -10.77 -5.40 12.64
CA ILE A 235 -11.30 -5.69 13.98
C ILE A 235 -10.56 -6.87 14.64
N LEU A 236 -10.22 -7.90 13.87
CA LEU A 236 -9.57 -9.11 14.37
C LEU A 236 -8.25 -8.81 15.08
N HIS A 237 -7.46 -7.88 14.54
CA HIS A 237 -6.20 -7.43 15.15
C HIS A 237 -6.35 -6.46 16.33
N ARG A 238 -7.57 -6.27 16.85
CA ARG A 238 -7.88 -5.52 18.09
C ARG A 238 -7.18 -4.14 18.16
N PRO A 239 -7.48 -3.23 17.20
CA PRO A 239 -6.82 -1.96 17.10
C PRO A 239 -7.13 -1.08 18.30
N ASN A 240 -6.14 -0.30 18.73
CA ASN A 240 -6.36 0.74 19.70
C ASN A 240 -7.07 1.95 19.07
N ILE A 241 -6.64 2.30 17.86
CA ILE A 241 -7.24 3.36 17.04
C ILE A 241 -7.64 2.74 15.69
N LEU A 242 -8.91 2.86 15.35
CA LEU A 242 -9.46 2.44 14.07
C LEU A 242 -9.85 3.67 13.25
N ILE A 243 -9.20 3.85 12.10
CA ILE A 243 -9.50 4.94 11.16
C ILE A 243 -10.18 4.34 9.94
N LEU A 244 -11.40 4.79 9.67
CA LEU A 244 -12.23 4.34 8.55
C LEU A 244 -12.38 5.48 7.55
N ASP A 245 -11.63 5.40 6.46
CA ASP A 245 -11.58 6.41 5.41
C ASP A 245 -12.44 6.00 4.22
N GLU A 246 -13.70 6.47 4.23
CA GLU A 246 -14.73 6.15 3.23
C GLU A 246 -14.92 4.62 3.00
N SER A 247 -14.52 3.80 3.97
CA SER A 247 -14.36 2.35 3.81
C SER A 247 -15.67 1.56 3.75
N LEU A 248 -16.82 2.22 3.93
CA LEU A 248 -18.15 1.62 3.90
C LEU A 248 -19.04 2.23 2.79
N SER A 249 -18.45 2.97 1.85
CA SER A 249 -19.18 3.66 0.77
C SER A 249 -19.94 2.74 -0.18
N ASN A 250 -19.49 1.48 -0.34
CA ASN A 250 -20.08 0.49 -1.25
C ASN A 250 -20.91 -0.58 -0.52
N VAL A 251 -21.25 -0.34 0.74
CA VAL A 251 -22.09 -1.22 1.56
C VAL A 251 -23.52 -0.71 1.53
N ASP A 252 -24.49 -1.61 1.36
CA ASP A 252 -25.91 -1.25 1.43
C ASP A 252 -26.30 -0.69 2.81
N ILE A 253 -27.37 0.08 2.85
CA ILE A 253 -27.76 0.88 4.02
C ILE A 253 -28.03 0.01 5.25
N ASP A 254 -28.61 -1.18 5.07
CA ASP A 254 -28.92 -2.09 6.17
C ASP A 254 -27.64 -2.66 6.78
N ASN A 255 -26.73 -3.16 5.94
CA ASN A 255 -25.41 -3.61 6.39
C ASN A 255 -24.60 -2.45 7.01
N PHE A 256 -24.64 -1.25 6.44
CA PHE A 256 -23.95 -0.07 6.96
C PHE A 256 -24.37 0.26 8.39
N LYS A 257 -25.68 0.36 8.65
CA LYS A 257 -26.23 0.67 9.97
C LYS A 257 -25.87 -0.40 11.00
N GLN A 258 -25.95 -1.68 10.63
CA GLN A 258 -25.60 -2.78 11.51
C GLN A 258 -24.11 -2.76 11.88
N ILE A 259 -23.22 -2.57 10.90
CA ILE A 259 -21.77 -2.47 11.14
C ILE A 259 -21.47 -1.28 12.04
N GLN A 260 -22.06 -0.12 11.76
CA GLN A 260 -21.84 1.08 12.56
C GLN A 260 -22.29 0.89 14.02
N SER A 261 -23.46 0.28 14.24
CA SER A 261 -23.93 -0.08 15.59
C SER A 261 -22.96 -1.03 16.30
N ASN A 262 -22.46 -2.05 15.60
CA ASN A 262 -21.48 -2.98 16.15
C ASN A 262 -20.17 -2.25 16.52
N LEU A 263 -19.68 -1.34 15.67
CA LEU A 263 -18.44 -0.58 15.87
C LEU A 263 -18.50 0.35 17.09
N MET A 264 -19.69 0.89 17.42
CA MET A 264 -19.87 1.71 18.62
C MET A 264 -19.66 0.91 19.91
N SER A 265 -19.88 -0.41 19.89
CA SER A 265 -19.68 -1.27 21.06
C SER A 265 -18.21 -1.65 21.32
N ILE A 266 -17.31 -1.34 20.37
CA ILE A 266 -15.89 -1.71 20.47
C ILE A 266 -15.13 -0.68 21.32
N ASN A 267 -14.34 -1.15 22.28
CA ASN A 267 -13.46 -0.32 23.11
C ASN A 267 -12.16 0.06 22.37
N CYS A 268 -12.30 0.94 21.38
CA CYS A 268 -11.20 1.57 20.65
C CYS A 268 -11.58 3.02 20.27
N MET A 269 -10.57 3.88 20.08
CA MET A 269 -10.80 5.18 19.45
C MET A 269 -11.19 4.95 18.00
N LEU A 270 -12.33 5.51 17.57
CA LEU A 270 -12.84 5.34 16.20
C LEU A 270 -12.85 6.68 15.49
N ILE A 271 -12.15 6.79 14.38
CA ILE A 271 -12.20 7.96 13.49
C ILE A 271 -12.90 7.54 12.21
N PHE A 272 -14.17 7.94 12.05
CA PHE A 272 -14.96 7.66 10.86
C PHE A 272 -14.95 8.87 9.94
N ILE A 273 -14.53 8.68 8.69
CA ILE A 273 -14.40 9.73 7.69
C ILE A 273 -15.36 9.43 6.54
N THR A 274 -16.20 10.40 6.21
CA THR A 274 -17.17 10.27 5.11
C THR A 274 -17.46 11.61 4.45
N HIS A 275 -17.73 11.60 3.15
CA HIS A 275 -18.32 12.74 2.44
C HIS A 275 -19.86 12.74 2.48
N ASN A 276 -20.49 11.62 2.86
CA ASN A 276 -21.95 11.49 3.00
C ASN A 276 -22.34 11.14 4.45
N PRO A 277 -22.80 12.14 5.24
CA PRO A 277 -23.15 11.93 6.65
C PRO A 277 -24.61 11.50 6.91
N GLU A 278 -25.47 11.38 5.90
CA GLU A 278 -26.93 11.25 6.08
C GLU A 278 -27.37 10.01 6.87
N ASN A 279 -26.62 8.91 6.74
CA ASN A 279 -26.94 7.63 7.39
C ASN A 279 -26.10 7.35 8.65
N VAL A 280 -25.32 8.33 9.11
CA VAL A 280 -24.37 8.18 10.21
C VAL A 280 -25.10 8.37 11.55
N ILE A 281 -25.01 7.38 12.44
CA ILE A 281 -25.54 7.47 13.82
C ILE A 281 -24.74 8.49 14.67
N SER A 282 -25.13 8.66 15.93
CA SER A 282 -24.45 9.62 16.82
C SER A 282 -22.99 9.21 17.12
N TYR A 283 -22.08 10.16 16.97
CA TYR A 283 -20.67 10.10 17.41
C TYR A 283 -20.48 11.05 18.60
N ASP A 284 -19.42 10.86 19.38
CA ASP A 284 -19.14 11.72 20.54
C ASP A 284 -18.82 13.14 20.07
N ARG A 285 -17.96 13.25 19.06
CA ARG A 285 -17.54 14.53 18.47
C ARG A 285 -17.54 14.48 16.96
N LYS A 286 -17.83 15.63 16.35
CA LYS A 286 -17.91 15.80 14.90
C LYS A 286 -17.02 16.96 14.46
N PHE A 287 -16.18 16.69 13.47
CA PHE A 287 -15.33 17.69 12.83
C PHE A 287 -15.71 17.84 11.37
N LYS A 288 -15.60 19.06 10.85
CA LYS A 288 -15.71 19.38 9.43
C LYS A 288 -14.37 19.88 8.93
N LEU A 289 -13.85 19.24 7.87
CA LEU A 289 -12.73 19.76 7.09
C LEU A 289 -13.29 20.55 5.91
N ASP A 290 -13.03 21.85 5.91
CA ASP A 290 -13.52 22.79 4.91
C ASP A 290 -12.51 23.93 4.73
N ASN A 291 -12.23 24.34 3.50
CA ASN A 291 -11.22 25.36 3.17
C ASN A 291 -9.89 25.15 3.92
N ASN A 292 -9.35 23.93 3.87
CA ASN A 292 -8.11 23.49 4.55
C ASN A 292 -8.13 23.54 6.08
N LYS A 293 -9.26 23.87 6.72
CA LYS A 293 -9.36 24.00 8.18
C LYS A 293 -10.25 22.93 8.77
N ILE A 294 -9.79 22.34 9.87
CA ILE A 294 -10.57 21.40 10.66
C ILE A 294 -11.25 22.17 11.79
N THR A 295 -12.57 22.13 11.80
CA THR A 295 -13.39 22.81 12.83
C THR A 295 -14.33 21.82 13.48
N GLU A 296 -14.49 21.91 14.80
CA GLU A 296 -15.48 21.14 15.52
C GLU A 296 -16.88 21.71 15.25
N VAL A 297 -17.82 20.84 14.92
CA VAL A 297 -19.21 21.20 14.65
C VAL A 297 -20.06 20.60 15.75
N SER A 298 -20.97 21.41 16.31
CA SER A 298 -21.92 20.95 17.32
C SER A 298 -22.75 19.78 16.79
N ASN A 299 -22.92 18.75 17.63
CA ASN A 299 -23.79 17.61 17.34
C ASN A 299 -25.23 18.13 17.13
N LEU A 300 -25.66 18.23 15.87
CA LEU A 300 -27.05 18.46 15.51
C LEU A 300 -27.86 17.26 16.01
N LYS A 301 -28.45 17.38 17.20
CA LYS A 301 -29.58 16.56 17.61
C LYS A 301 -30.69 16.75 16.57
N GLY A 302 -30.91 15.75 15.73
CA GLY A 302 -32.12 15.53 14.94
C GLY A 302 -32.68 16.74 14.18
N ALA A 303 -32.26 16.94 12.93
CA ALA A 303 -33.13 17.56 11.94
C ALA A 303 -33.95 16.43 11.29
N MET A 304 -35.11 16.12 11.87
CA MET A 304 -36.23 15.65 11.07
C MET A 304 -36.54 16.77 10.07
N VAL A 305 -36.33 16.51 8.78
CA VAL A 305 -37.09 17.20 7.74
C VAL A 305 -37.90 16.13 7.06
N VAL A 306 -39.15 16.05 7.51
CA VAL A 306 -40.26 15.51 6.73
C VAL A 306 -40.50 16.51 5.62
N GLU A 307 -40.39 16.06 4.37
CA GLU A 307 -41.30 16.43 3.28
C GLU A 307 -41.63 15.18 2.47
#